data_AF-A0A968P8L9-F1
#
_entry.id   AF-A0A968P8L9-F1
#
_cell.length_a   1.000
_cell.length_b   1.000
_cell.length_c   1.000
_cell.angle_alpha   90.00
_cell.angle_beta   90.00
_cell.angle_gamma   90.00
#
_symmetry.space_group_name_H-M   'P 1'
#
loop_
_entity.id
_entity.type
_entity.pdbx_description
1 polymer ?
#
loop_
_entity_poly.entity_id
_entity_poly.type
_entity_poly.pdbx_seq_one_letter_code
_entity_poly.pdbx_strand_id
1 'polypeptide(L)'
;MLVEREKDKLVVVATDGHRLAVARGECKSAKGDNRSAIIPTRGLNTLVRLLGAAEQVVKVKIADNQVLFATDVALLVSNLVEGNFPPYKDVIPKDGDKKATVSTELLNSAFRRAALLTTEESKGVKMSFRKEGLT
;
A
#
# COMPACT_ATOMS: atom_id res chain seq x y z
N MET A 1 4.05 -6.89 4.93
CA MET A 1 3.97 -5.91 3.82
C MET A 1 5.28 -5.98 3.06
N LEU A 2 5.25 -6.03 1.73
CA LEU A 2 6.46 -6.08 0.91
C LEU A 2 6.97 -4.66 0.65
N VAL A 3 8.28 -4.47 0.75
CA VAL A 3 8.98 -3.27 0.32
C VAL A 3 10.06 -3.67 -0.68
N GLU A 4 9.99 -3.10 -1.89
CA GLU A 4 10.97 -3.29 -2.95
C GLU A 4 11.66 -1.96 -3.25
N ARG A 5 12.99 -1.97 -3.25
CA ARG A 5 13.79 -0.92 -3.85
C ARG A 5 14.16 -1.33 -5.26
N GLU A 6 13.80 -0.49 -6.22
CA GLU A 6 14.20 -0.60 -7.61
C GLU A 6 14.97 0.68 -7.97
N LYS A 7 16.31 0.67 -7.86
CA LYS A 7 17.18 1.86 -8.04
C LYS A 7 16.78 3.07 -7.17
N ASP A 8 16.14 4.06 -7.80
CA ASP A 8 15.64 5.33 -7.27
C ASP A 8 14.15 5.27 -6.92
N LYS A 9 13.52 4.10 -7.04
CA LYS A 9 12.11 3.89 -6.70
C LYS A 9 11.96 2.99 -5.49
N LEU A 10 10.97 3.32 -4.68
CA LEU A 10 10.47 2.48 -3.60
C LEU A 10 9.06 2.04 -3.96
N VAL A 11 8.81 0.74 -3.89
CA VAL A 11 7.50 0.14 -4.08
C VAL A 11 7.10 -0.53 -2.77
N VAL A 12 5.89 -0.23 -2.30
CA VAL A 12 5.31 -0.84 -1.10
C VAL A 12 4.04 -1.56 -1.50
N VAL A 13 3.93 -2.83 -1.12
CA VAL A 13 2.81 -3.69 -1.48
C VAL A 13 2.19 -4.33 -0.23
N ALA A 14 0.88 -4.21 -0.11
CA ALA A 14 0.07 -4.84 0.92
C ALA A 14 -1.07 -5.63 0.29
N THR A 15 -1.33 -6.83 0.78
CA THR A 15 -2.49 -7.63 0.39
C THR A 15 -2.94 -8.50 1.57
N ASP A 16 -4.24 -8.80 1.60
CA ASP A 16 -4.88 -9.76 2.51
C ASP A 16 -5.40 -11.00 1.76
N GLY A 17 -5.01 -11.18 0.49
CA GLY A 17 -5.50 -12.23 -0.40
C GLY A 17 -6.79 -11.88 -1.17
N HIS A 18 -7.58 -10.92 -0.69
CA HIS A 18 -8.82 -10.48 -1.34
C HIS A 18 -8.65 -9.16 -2.09
N ARG A 19 -7.80 -8.27 -1.58
CA ARG A 19 -7.47 -6.99 -2.19
C ARG A 19 -5.98 -6.73 -2.09
N LEU A 20 -5.51 -5.81 -2.93
CA LEU A 20 -4.11 -5.46 -3.04
C LEU A 20 -3.95 -3.95 -3.20
N ALA A 21 -3.00 -3.37 -2.46
CA ALA A 21 -2.61 -1.98 -2.55
C ALA A 21 -1.12 -1.88 -2.91
N VAL A 22 -0.79 -1.04 -3.89
CA VAL A 22 0.58 -0.75 -4.32
C VAL A 22 0.78 0.75 -4.25
N ALA A 23 1.77 1.18 -3.47
CA ALA A 23 2.24 2.56 -3.46
C ALA A 23 3.64 2.62 -4.06
N ARG A 24 3.92 3.68 -4.81
CA ARG A 24 5.24 3.94 -5.41
C ARG A 24 5.70 5.32 -5.00
N GLY A 25 6.97 5.45 -4.68
CA GLY A 25 7.60 6.72 -4.32
C GLY A 25 9.04 6.77 -4.80
N GLU A 26 9.61 7.96 -4.82
CA GLU A 26 11.00 8.19 -5.21
C GLU A 26 11.92 8.17 -3.99
N CYS A 27 13.11 7.61 -4.17
CA CYS A 27 14.19 7.62 -3.20
C CYS A 27 15.23 8.67 -3.63
N LYS A 28 15.44 9.70 -2.81
CA LYS A 28 16.47 10.74 -3.07
C LYS A 28 17.91 10.20 -3.14
N SER A 29 18.17 8.97 -2.70
CA SER A 29 19.52 8.39 -2.69
C SER A 29 19.85 7.69 -4.00
N ALA A 30 20.85 8.21 -4.72
CA ALA A 30 21.25 7.79 -6.06
C ALA A 30 21.93 6.41 -6.17
N LYS A 31 22.21 5.71 -5.06
CA LYS A 31 22.98 4.45 -5.10
C LYS A 31 22.46 3.45 -4.06
N GLY A 32 21.85 2.38 -4.56
CA GLY A 32 21.50 1.20 -3.77
C GLY A 32 21.01 0.11 -4.70
N ASP A 33 21.46 -1.12 -4.44
CA ASP A 33 21.06 -2.28 -5.23
C ASP A 33 19.57 -2.56 -5.08
N ASN A 34 19.03 -3.27 -6.08
CA ASN A 34 17.67 -3.77 -5.98
C ASN A 34 17.57 -4.73 -4.80
N ARG A 35 16.60 -4.50 -3.92
CA ARG A 35 16.35 -5.34 -2.74
C ARG A 35 14.86 -5.41 -2.47
N SER A 36 14.40 -6.57 -2.03
CA SER A 36 13.04 -6.81 -1.58
C SER A 36 13.06 -7.35 -0.16
N ALA A 37 12.15 -6.88 0.70
CA ALA A 37 12.02 -7.38 2.06
C ALA A 37 10.55 -7.37 2.50
N ILE A 38 10.16 -8.36 3.31
CA ILE A 38 8.85 -8.40 3.94
C ILE A 38 8.97 -7.80 5.34
N ILE A 39 8.31 -6.67 5.55
CA ILE A 39 8.34 -5.94 6.82
C ILE A 39 7.05 -6.23 7.60
N PRO A 40 7.13 -6.54 8.91
CA PRO A 40 5.95 -6.69 9.76
C PRO A 40 5.11 -5.40 9.79
N THR A 41 3.79 -5.54 9.69
CA THR A 41 2.84 -4.41 9.74
C THR A 41 3.01 -3.57 11.01
N ARG A 42 3.31 -4.22 12.14
CA ARG A 42 3.55 -3.53 13.41
C ARG A 42 4.74 -2.57 13.32
N GLY A 43 5.83 -2.96 12.66
CA GLY A 43 7.02 -2.10 12.51
C GLY A 43 6.71 -0.85 11.69
N LEU A 44 5.98 -1.00 10.58
CA LEU A 44 5.58 0.12 9.74
C LEU A 44 4.57 1.05 10.44
N ASN A 45 3.62 0.50 11.20
CA ASN A 45 2.69 1.31 11.98
C ASN A 45 3.41 2.15 13.05
N THR A 46 4.44 1.60 13.68
CA THR A 46 5.29 2.35 14.61
C THR A 46 6.02 3.48 13.89
N LEU A 47 6.59 3.21 12.71
CA LEU A 47 7.23 4.24 11.89
C LEU A 47 6.27 5.38 11.56
N VAL A 48 5.06 5.07 11.07
CA VAL A 48 4.05 6.09 10.73
C VAL A 48 3.70 6.96 11.94
N ARG A 49 3.58 6.36 13.13
CA ARG A 49 3.34 7.10 14.38
C ARG A 49 4.51 8.01 14.75
N LEU A 50 5.76 7.58 14.50
CA LEU A 50 6.96 8.38 14.75
C LEU A 50 7.10 9.56 13.78
N LEU A 51 6.64 9.41 12.54
CA LEU A 51 6.70 10.48 11.54
C LEU A 51 5.67 11.60 11.82
N GLY A 52 4.53 11.25 12.41
CA GLY A 52 3.46 12.20 12.70
C GLY A 52 2.97 12.91 11.43
N ALA A 53 2.83 14.24 11.50
CA ALA A 53 2.45 15.09 10.36
C ALA A 53 3.65 15.77 9.68
N ALA A 54 4.89 15.45 10.09
CA ALA A 54 6.08 16.13 9.59
C ALA A 54 6.59 15.51 8.30
N GLU A 55 6.80 16.33 7.26
CA GLU A 55 7.62 15.94 6.12
C GLU A 55 9.09 15.91 6.52
N GLN A 56 9.62 14.72 6.78
CA GLN A 56 11.03 14.52 7.12
C GLN A 56 11.65 13.42 6.27
N VAL A 57 12.98 13.49 6.10
CA VAL A 57 13.74 12.48 5.36
C VAL A 57 14.01 11.29 6.27
N VAL A 58 13.46 10.13 5.92
CA VAL A 58 13.75 8.87 6.63
C VAL A 58 14.88 8.14 5.91
N LYS A 59 15.95 7.83 6.63
CA LYS A 59 17.00 6.94 6.12
C LYS A 59 16.59 5.50 6.36
N VAL A 60 16.52 4.72 5.28
CA VAL A 60 16.13 3.31 5.33
C VAL A 60 17.32 2.43 4.99
N LYS A 61 17.62 1.45 5.84
CA LYS A 61 18.60 0.40 5.58
C LYS A 61 17.94 -0.96 5.70
N ILE A 62 17.94 -1.73 4.62
CA ILE A 62 17.50 -3.12 4.60
C ILE A 62 18.76 -3.99 4.71
N ALA A 63 18.92 -4.66 5.86
CA ALA A 63 19.92 -5.70 6.11
C ALA A 63 19.30 -7.09 5.89
N ASP A 64 20.05 -8.16 6.14
CA ASP A 64 19.65 -9.52 5.75
C ASP A 64 18.42 -10.02 6.53
N ASN A 65 18.35 -9.75 7.83
CA ASN A 65 17.24 -10.17 8.70
C ASN A 65 16.53 -9.00 9.41
N GLN A 66 16.93 -7.77 9.11
CA GLN A 66 16.44 -6.57 9.79
C GLN A 66 16.26 -5.40 8.82
N VAL A 67 15.31 -4.54 9.14
CA VAL A 67 15.18 -3.20 8.56
C VAL A 67 15.37 -2.16 9.63
N LEU A 68 16.12 -1.12 9.28
CA LEU A 68 16.37 0.04 10.12
C LEU A 68 15.78 1.28 9.46
N PHE A 69 15.06 2.06 10.25
CA PHE A 69 14.53 3.37 9.88
C PHE A 69 15.11 4.40 10.84
N ALA A 70 15.96 5.29 10.32
CA ALA A 70 16.45 6.44 11.08
C ALA A 70 15.63 7.67 10.69
N THR A 71 14.96 8.25 11.68
CA THR A 71 14.29 9.55 11.63
C THR A 71 15.14 10.59 12.35
N ASP A 72 14.69 11.83 12.42
CA ASP A 72 15.41 12.88 13.14
C ASP A 72 15.44 12.67 14.67
N VAL A 73 14.49 11.88 15.19
CA VAL A 73 14.26 11.70 16.64
C VAL A 73 14.52 10.29 17.15
N ALA A 74 14.54 9.29 16.26
CA ALA A 74 14.62 7.89 16.67
C ALA A 74 15.27 7.00 15.60
N LEU A 75 15.86 5.89 16.07
CA LEU A 75 16.23 4.75 15.25
C LEU A 75 15.28 3.59 15.56
N LEU A 76 14.46 3.21 14.58
CA LEU A 76 13.58 2.06 14.68
C LEU A 76 14.22 0.86 13.99
N VAL A 77 14.29 -0.27 14.69
CA VAL A 77 14.76 -1.55 14.15
C VAL A 77 13.62 -2.57 14.20
N SER A 78 13.41 -3.29 13.10
CA SER A 78 12.43 -4.38 13.01
C SER A 78 13.07 -5.58 12.34
N ASN A 79 12.82 -6.78 12.88
CA ASN A 79 13.14 -8.01 12.16
C ASN A 79 12.27 -8.10 10.90
N LEU A 80 12.84 -8.67 9.84
CA LEU A 80 12.12 -9.01 8.61
C LEU A 80 11.32 -10.29 8.81
N VAL A 81 10.24 -10.44 8.04
CA VAL A 81 9.49 -11.69 7.96
C VAL A 81 10.21 -12.59 6.97
N GLU A 82 10.52 -13.82 7.39
CA GLU A 82 11.06 -14.84 6.49
C GLU A 82 9.97 -15.34 5.54
N GLY A 83 10.36 -15.58 4.28
CA GLY A 83 9.48 -16.15 3.26
C GLY A 83 9.41 -15.30 1.99
N ASN A 84 8.66 -15.83 1.03
CA ASN A 84 8.45 -15.19 -0.26
C ASN A 84 7.10 -14.46 -0.27
N PHE A 85 7.09 -13.23 -0.79
CA PHE A 85 5.84 -12.53 -1.03
C PHE A 85 5.23 -13.08 -2.32
N PRO A 86 3.89 -13.29 -2.40
CA PRO A 86 3.25 -13.79 -3.62
C PRO A 86 3.58 -12.92 -4.84
N PRO A 87 3.57 -13.47 -6.07
CA PRO A 87 3.87 -12.73 -7.29
C PRO A 87 2.77 -11.71 -7.60
N TYR A 88 2.83 -10.56 -6.91
CA TYR A 88 1.76 -9.58 -6.86
C TYR A 88 1.50 -8.88 -8.20
N LYS A 89 2.51 -8.85 -9.07
CA LYS A 89 2.41 -8.25 -10.41
C LYS A 89 1.46 -9.06 -11.30
N ASP A 90 1.30 -10.35 -11.04
CA ASP A 90 0.48 -11.25 -11.87
C ASP A 90 -1.02 -11.13 -11.58
N VAL A 91 -1.39 -10.62 -10.39
CA VAL A 91 -2.80 -10.43 -10.00
C VAL A 91 -3.33 -9.04 -10.36
N ILE A 92 -2.50 -8.14 -10.89
CA ILE A 92 -2.91 -6.81 -11.34
C ILE A 92 -3.49 -6.95 -12.76
N PRO A 93 -4.80 -6.66 -12.98
CA PRO A 93 -5.39 -6.73 -14.31
C PRO A 93 -4.68 -5.77 -15.28
N LYS A 94 -4.19 -6.30 -16.41
CA LYS A 94 -3.45 -5.51 -17.42
C LYS A 94 -4.38 -4.89 -18.46
N ASP A 95 -5.48 -5.59 -18.77
CA ASP A 95 -6.40 -5.22 -19.83
C ASP A 95 -7.79 -4.91 -19.24
N GLY A 96 -8.18 -3.64 -19.30
CA GLY A 96 -9.51 -3.17 -18.94
C GLY A 96 -10.11 -2.38 -20.10
N ASP A 97 -11.16 -2.93 -20.72
CA ASP A 97 -11.88 -2.31 -21.85
C ASP A 97 -12.87 -1.23 -21.39
N LYS A 98 -13.30 -1.28 -20.11
CA LYS A 98 -14.25 -0.36 -19.51
C LYS A 98 -13.55 0.60 -18.55
N LYS A 99 -13.67 1.90 -18.82
CA LYS A 99 -13.15 2.98 -17.98
C LYS A 99 -14.30 3.86 -17.49
N ALA A 100 -14.30 4.19 -16.20
CA ALA A 100 -15.25 5.10 -15.60
C ALA A 100 -14.50 6.12 -14.73
N THR A 101 -14.81 7.40 -14.92
CA THR A 101 -14.29 8.49 -14.07
C THR A 101 -15.42 8.95 -13.17
N VAL A 102 -15.20 8.91 -11.86
CA VAL A 102 -16.19 9.24 -10.84
C VAL A 102 -15.55 10.10 -9.76
N SER A 103 -16.32 11.01 -9.16
CA SER A 103 -15.86 11.77 -8.00
C SER A 103 -15.64 10.83 -6.82
N THR A 104 -14.43 10.82 -6.27
CA THR A 104 -14.07 10.02 -5.09
C THR A 104 -14.95 10.38 -3.90
N GLU A 105 -15.28 11.66 -3.71
CA GLU A 105 -16.14 12.12 -2.63
C GLU A 105 -17.58 11.60 -2.78
N LEU A 106 -18.17 11.77 -3.96
CA LEU A 106 -19.54 11.31 -4.23
C LEU A 106 -19.64 9.79 -4.11
N LEU A 107 -18.66 9.06 -4.64
CA LEU A 107 -18.63 7.60 -4.58
C LEU A 107 -18.50 7.10 -3.14
N ASN A 108 -17.60 7.69 -2.35
CA ASN A 108 -17.45 7.34 -0.94
C ASN A 108 -18.72 7.64 -0.15
N SER A 109 -19.37 8.78 -0.41
CA SER A 109 -20.63 9.16 0.22
C SER A 109 -21.76 8.18 -0.13
N ALA A 110 -21.86 7.75 -1.40
CA ALA A 110 -22.81 6.75 -1.85
C ALA A 110 -22.55 5.38 -1.21
N PHE A 111 -21.30 4.91 -1.19
CA PHE A 111 -20.95 3.65 -0.53
C PHE A 111 -21.22 3.66 0.96
N ARG A 112 -20.95 4.77 1.66
CA ARG A 112 -21.29 4.91 3.09
C ARG A 112 -22.78 4.75 3.33
N ARG A 113 -23.64 5.35 2.49
CA ARG A 113 -25.10 5.19 2.60
C ARG A 113 -25.55 3.76 2.27
N ALA A 114 -25.04 3.18 1.18
CA ALA A 114 -25.39 1.82 0.78
C ALA A 114 -24.97 0.77 1.82
N ALA A 115 -23.79 0.93 2.43
CA ALA A 115 -23.27 0.02 3.43
C ALA A 115 -24.17 -0.10 4.68
N LEU A 116 -24.92 0.95 5.04
CA LEU A 116 -25.89 0.92 6.14
C LEU A 116 -27.03 -0.08 5.91
N LEU A 117 -27.28 -0.46 4.66
CA LEU A 117 -28.35 -1.38 4.26
C LEU A 117 -27.81 -2.76 3.88
N THR A 118 -26.50 -3.00 4.01
CA THR A 118 -25.88 -4.30 3.73
C THR A 118 -25.88 -5.20 4.96
N THR A 119 -25.81 -6.53 4.74
CA THR A 119 -25.61 -7.50 5.82
C THR A 119 -24.15 -7.60 6.21
N GLU A 120 -23.88 -7.93 7.48
CA GLU A 120 -22.53 -8.16 7.98
C GLU A 120 -21.80 -9.28 7.21
N GLU A 121 -22.53 -10.28 6.73
CA GLU A 121 -21.97 -11.44 6.02
C GLU A 121 -21.59 -11.15 4.57
N SER A 122 -22.30 -10.26 3.87
CA SER A 122 -22.02 -9.99 2.45
C SER A 122 -21.26 -8.68 2.22
N LYS A 123 -21.57 -7.63 2.98
CA LYS A 123 -21.12 -6.22 2.77
C LYS A 123 -21.11 -5.80 1.28
N GLY A 124 -21.96 -6.44 0.47
CA GLY A 124 -21.91 -6.38 -0.98
C GLY A 124 -22.73 -5.21 -1.49
N VAL A 125 -22.12 -4.38 -2.34
CA VAL A 125 -22.82 -3.30 -3.05
C VAL A 125 -22.81 -3.63 -4.54
N LYS A 126 -24.01 -3.70 -5.14
CA LYS A 126 -24.14 -3.89 -6.58
C LYS A 126 -24.02 -2.55 -7.28
N MET A 127 -23.13 -2.48 -8.26
CA MET A 127 -22.87 -1.29 -9.06
C MET A 127 -23.31 -1.52 -10.51
N SER A 128 -23.98 -0.55 -11.10
CA SER A 128 -24.43 -0.55 -12.51
C SER A 128 -23.85 0.65 -13.24
N PHE A 129 -22.90 0.39 -14.14
CA PHE A 129 -22.30 1.42 -14.98
C PHE A 129 -23.12 1.59 -16.26
N ARG A 130 -23.57 2.82 -16.55
CA ARG A 130 -24.29 3.21 -17.77
C ARG A 130 -23.67 4.48 -18.37
N LYS A 131 -24.08 4.87 -19.58
CA LYS A 131 -23.57 6.10 -20.22
C LYS A 131 -23.94 7.35 -19.43
N GLU A 132 -25.09 7.32 -18.77
CA GLU A 132 -25.66 8.43 -18.00
C GLU A 132 -25.05 8.54 -16.60
N GLY A 133 -24.35 7.50 -16.12
CA GLY A 133 -23.70 7.50 -14.82
C GLY A 133 -23.60 6.12 -14.17
N LEU A 134 -23.24 6.15 -12.90
CA LEU A 134 -23.12 4.99 -12.03
C LEU A 134 -24.29 4.97 -11.06
N THR A 135 -24.96 3.82 -10.94
CA THR A 135 -25.98 3.54 -9.92
C THR A 135 -25.53 2.43 -9.00
#